data_AF-A0A7J4DWF7-F1
#
_entry.id   AF-A0A7J4DWF7-F1
#
_cell.length_a   1.000
_cell.length_b   1.000
_cell.length_c   1.000
_cell.angle_alpha   90.00
_cell.angle_beta   90.00
_cell.angle_gamma   90.00
#
_symmetry.space_group_name_H-M   'P 1'
#
loop_
_entity.id
_entity.type
_entity.pdbx_description
1 polymer ?
#
loop_
_entity_poly.entity_id
_entity_poly.type
_entity_poly.pdbx_seq_one_letter_code
_entity_poly.pdbx_strand_id
1 'polypeptide(L)'
;MVYVCSSINAYIYINENLLKESEKKDEKLAKLSQDEIPELFGIPIAIKDNICTLNMPTTCASKMLENFISPYDATVVRRLKDKGALILGKTNLDEFAFGSSTETSFFGPTKNPWDLERVPGGSSGGSAAAVSAKEAVAALGSDTGGSIRQPASFCGDVGLKPTYGRVSRYGLVAFASSLDQIGPLTKNVKDSAFLLEIIAGIDNKDSTNVDYPIENYVENLRSDIKGLKIGYDENLLKDAQEEIKNNFFEMLKILERLGCEIIKITELKDGTLTYHYRALPVPKLKNNYEALPKIE
;
A
#
# COMPACT_ATOMS: atom_id res chain seq x y z
N MET A 1 19.61 9.78 -8.89
CA MET A 1 20.18 9.28 -7.62
C MET A 1 19.08 9.29 -6.58
N VAL A 2 18.74 8.14 -6.03
CA VAL A 2 17.78 8.02 -4.93
C VAL A 2 18.55 8.19 -3.62
N TYR A 3 18.10 9.09 -2.75
CA TYR A 3 18.65 9.28 -1.42
C TYR A 3 17.75 8.54 -0.40
N VAL A 4 18.35 7.79 0.51
CA VAL A 4 17.64 7.10 1.59
C VAL A 4 18.14 7.66 2.92
N CYS A 5 17.23 8.21 3.71
CA CYS A 5 17.51 8.90 4.95
C CYS A 5 17.40 7.93 6.13
N SER A 6 18.53 7.69 6.80
CA SER A 6 18.58 6.78 7.95
C SER A 6 17.71 7.23 9.12
N SER A 7 17.45 8.53 9.28
CA SER A 7 16.59 9.03 10.35
C SER A 7 15.12 8.66 10.15
N ILE A 8 14.66 8.42 8.91
CA ILE A 8 13.27 8.03 8.63
C ILE A 8 13.06 6.54 8.89
N ASN A 9 14.08 5.71 8.68
CA ASN A 9 14.01 4.26 8.82
C ASN A 9 12.87 3.63 8.01
N ALA A 10 12.71 4.08 6.75
CA ALA A 10 11.66 3.60 5.83
C ALA A 10 11.96 2.21 5.24
N TYR A 11 13.22 1.76 5.26
CA TYR A 11 13.67 0.52 4.64
C TYR A 11 14.31 -0.42 5.65
N ILE A 12 13.98 -1.71 5.54
CA ILE A 12 14.69 -2.81 6.21
C ILE A 12 15.90 -3.23 5.37
N TYR A 13 15.75 -3.22 4.04
CA TYR A 13 16.78 -3.64 3.11
C TYR A 13 16.81 -2.72 1.88
N ILE A 14 18.00 -2.37 1.41
CA ILE A 14 18.21 -1.66 0.14
C ILE A 14 18.89 -2.64 -0.82
N ASN A 15 18.43 -2.68 -2.07
CA ASN A 15 19.02 -3.54 -3.10
C ASN A 15 20.46 -3.12 -3.41
N GLU A 16 21.42 -3.93 -2.95
CA GLU A 16 22.85 -3.70 -3.16
C GLU A 16 23.25 -3.73 -4.65
N ASN A 17 22.48 -4.40 -5.49
CA ASN A 17 22.73 -4.50 -6.93
C ASN A 17 22.11 -3.36 -7.74
N LEU A 18 21.36 -2.45 -7.10
CA LEU A 18 20.56 -1.44 -7.79
C LEU A 18 21.38 -0.57 -8.75
N LEU A 19 22.58 -0.15 -8.34
CA LEU A 19 23.45 0.70 -9.16
C LEU A 19 23.89 -0.03 -10.44
N LYS A 20 24.33 -1.28 -10.29
CA LYS A 20 24.72 -2.16 -11.39
C LYS A 20 23.55 -2.50 -12.32
N GLU A 21 22.36 -2.69 -11.76
CA GLU A 21 21.13 -2.87 -12.54
C GLU A 21 20.75 -1.61 -13.33
N SER A 22 20.95 -0.43 -12.74
CA SER A 22 20.72 0.86 -13.39
C SER A 22 21.70 1.09 -14.54
N GLU A 23 22.99 0.89 -14.34
CA GLU A 23 24.02 1.05 -15.38
C GLU A 23 23.73 0.14 -16.60
N LYS A 24 23.33 -1.10 -16.36
CA LYS A 24 22.90 -2.02 -17.43
C LYS A 24 21.67 -1.54 -18.17
N LYS A 25 20.75 -0.85 -17.48
CA LYS A 25 19.57 -0.25 -18.14
C LYS A 25 19.96 0.97 -18.95
N ASP A 26 20.90 1.79 -18.50
CA ASP A 26 21.41 2.92 -19.26
C ASP A 26 22.10 2.46 -20.56
N GLU A 27 22.95 1.42 -20.48
CA GLU A 27 23.57 0.79 -21.66
C GLU A 27 22.55 0.21 -22.64
N LYS A 28 21.45 -0.35 -22.12
CA LYS A 28 20.36 -0.89 -22.93
C LYS A 28 19.54 0.24 -23.55
N LEU A 29 19.24 1.30 -22.79
CA LEU A 29 18.45 2.45 -23.25
C LEU A 29 19.07 3.09 -24.49
N ALA A 30 20.41 3.22 -24.53
CA ALA A 30 21.15 3.75 -25.67
C ALA A 30 20.96 2.96 -26.99
N LYS A 31 20.40 1.75 -26.92
CA LYS A 31 20.17 0.84 -28.05
C LYS A 31 18.70 0.65 -28.40
N LEU A 32 17.78 1.11 -27.55
CA LEU A 32 16.34 0.96 -27.78
C LEU A 32 15.82 2.16 -28.57
N SER A 33 14.91 1.89 -29.51
CA SER A 33 14.03 2.92 -30.03
C SER A 33 12.94 3.28 -29.02
N GLN A 34 12.30 4.43 -29.19
CA GLN A 34 11.30 4.93 -28.24
C GLN A 34 10.16 3.93 -27.98
N ASP A 35 9.70 3.24 -29.02
CA ASP A 35 8.59 2.27 -28.94
C ASP A 35 8.99 0.94 -28.27
N GLU A 36 10.30 0.71 -28.06
CA GLU A 36 10.82 -0.49 -27.41
C GLU A 36 11.10 -0.29 -25.92
N ILE A 37 10.97 0.93 -25.40
CA ILE A 37 11.22 1.24 -23.98
C ILE A 37 10.04 0.73 -23.13
N PRO A 38 10.28 -0.20 -22.19
CA PRO A 38 9.23 -0.65 -21.28
C PRO A 38 8.63 0.47 -20.42
N GLU A 39 7.36 0.34 -20.07
CA GLU A 39 6.57 1.30 -19.29
C GLU A 39 7.22 1.79 -17.98
N LEU A 40 7.92 0.92 -17.25
CA LEU A 40 8.60 1.25 -16.00
C LEU A 40 10.12 1.21 -16.14
N PHE A 41 10.66 1.34 -17.36
CA PHE A 41 12.08 1.15 -17.60
C PHE A 41 12.97 2.05 -16.73
N GLY A 42 13.70 1.44 -15.81
CA GLY A 42 14.61 2.15 -14.89
C GLY A 42 13.92 2.85 -13.72
N ILE A 43 12.59 2.76 -13.59
CA ILE A 43 11.85 3.41 -12.51
C ILE A 43 12.05 2.64 -11.19
N PRO A 44 12.58 3.28 -10.13
CA PRO A 44 12.78 2.63 -8.83
C PRO A 44 11.46 2.55 -8.05
N ILE A 45 11.07 1.34 -7.69
CA ILE A 45 9.86 1.04 -6.90
C ILE A 45 10.26 0.37 -5.59
N ALA A 46 9.71 0.86 -4.49
CA ALA A 46 9.91 0.28 -3.17
C ALA A 46 8.84 -0.78 -2.87
N ILE A 47 9.21 -1.88 -2.20
CA ILE A 47 8.30 -3.02 -1.98
C ILE A 47 8.19 -3.29 -0.50
N LYS A 48 6.97 -3.32 0.07
CA LYS A 48 6.78 -3.71 1.48
C LYS A 48 7.38 -5.07 1.79
N ASP A 49 8.06 -5.19 2.93
CA ASP A 49 8.86 -6.38 3.25
C ASP A 49 8.05 -7.65 3.62
N ASN A 50 6.71 -7.59 3.56
CA ASN A 50 5.85 -8.79 3.55
C ASN A 50 5.46 -9.27 2.15
N ILE A 51 6.04 -8.67 1.09
CA ILE A 51 5.89 -9.10 -0.30
C ILE A 51 7.20 -9.77 -0.73
N CYS A 52 7.10 -11.01 -1.18
CA CYS A 52 8.21 -11.83 -1.65
C CYS A 52 8.89 -11.22 -2.87
N THR A 53 10.20 -11.02 -2.78
CA THR A 53 11.05 -10.58 -3.89
C THR A 53 12.24 -11.52 -4.01
N LEU A 54 12.42 -12.12 -5.20
CA LEU A 54 13.45 -13.12 -5.47
C LEU A 54 14.84 -12.61 -5.06
N ASN A 55 15.56 -13.42 -4.30
CA ASN A 55 16.91 -13.15 -3.80
C ASN A 55 17.04 -11.88 -2.94
N MET A 56 15.93 -11.41 -2.37
CA MET A 56 15.93 -10.35 -1.36
C MET A 56 15.31 -10.87 -0.05
N PRO A 57 15.65 -10.25 1.10
CA PRO A 57 14.98 -10.53 2.35
C PRO A 57 13.46 -10.36 2.24
N THR A 58 12.69 -11.14 2.99
CA THR A 58 11.24 -10.94 3.20
C THR A 58 10.94 -11.27 4.65
N THR A 59 11.31 -10.35 5.54
CA THR A 59 11.35 -10.57 6.99
C THR A 59 10.01 -10.32 7.66
N CYS A 60 9.07 -9.66 6.96
CA CYS A 60 7.82 -9.17 7.54
C CYS A 60 8.02 -8.32 8.81
N ALA A 61 9.16 -7.62 8.91
CA ALA A 61 9.60 -6.90 10.10
C ALA A 61 9.64 -7.75 11.38
N SER A 62 9.80 -9.08 11.24
CA SER A 62 9.81 -10.02 12.34
C SER A 62 11.18 -10.65 12.50
N LYS A 63 11.59 -10.82 13.76
CA LYS A 63 12.74 -11.65 14.11
C LYS A 63 12.61 -13.08 13.58
N MET A 64 11.38 -13.59 13.48
CA MET A 64 11.10 -14.95 13.00
C MET A 64 11.64 -15.20 11.58
N LEU A 65 11.65 -14.17 10.74
CA LEU A 65 12.03 -14.27 9.33
C LEU A 65 13.23 -13.36 8.99
N GLU A 66 14.00 -12.90 9.99
CA GLU A 66 15.11 -11.95 9.78
C GLU A 66 16.15 -12.43 8.77
N ASN A 67 16.33 -13.75 8.64
CA ASN A 67 17.27 -14.40 7.72
C ASN A 67 16.58 -15.05 6.50
N PHE A 68 15.27 -14.86 6.32
CA PHE A 68 14.55 -15.44 5.19
C PHE A 68 14.81 -14.63 3.91
N ILE A 69 15.41 -15.28 2.92
CA ILE A 69 15.56 -14.78 1.56
C ILE A 69 14.55 -15.48 0.66
N SER A 70 13.72 -14.72 -0.05
CA SER A 70 12.67 -15.32 -0.87
C SER A 70 13.27 -16.04 -2.09
N PRO A 71 12.93 -17.32 -2.34
CA PRO A 71 13.38 -18.04 -3.52
C PRO A 71 12.50 -17.79 -4.77
N TYR A 72 11.56 -16.83 -4.69
CA TYR A 72 10.67 -16.47 -5.80
C TYR A 72 10.19 -15.02 -5.70
N ASP A 73 9.74 -14.48 -6.82
CA ASP A 73 9.00 -13.21 -6.88
C ASP A 73 7.51 -13.43 -6.67
N ALA A 74 6.89 -12.58 -5.84
CA ALA A 74 5.46 -12.37 -5.85
C ALA A 74 4.99 -11.97 -7.25
N THR A 75 3.75 -12.29 -7.61
CA THR A 75 3.24 -12.03 -8.97
C THR A 75 3.31 -10.54 -9.31
N VAL A 76 3.00 -9.66 -8.35
CA VAL A 76 3.09 -8.20 -8.54
C VAL A 76 4.52 -7.74 -8.79
N VAL A 77 5.52 -8.32 -8.10
CA VAL A 77 6.94 -7.96 -8.26
C VAL A 77 7.44 -8.41 -9.63
N ARG A 78 7.05 -9.62 -10.07
CA ARG A 78 7.34 -10.10 -11.42
C ARG A 78 6.76 -9.16 -12.48
N ARG A 79 5.48 -8.77 -12.37
CA ARG A 79 4.82 -7.84 -13.31
C ARG A 79 5.57 -6.49 -13.40
N LEU A 80 5.99 -5.93 -12.27
CA LEU A 80 6.81 -4.71 -12.25
C LEU A 80 8.15 -4.91 -12.98
N LYS A 81 8.86 -6.01 -12.70
CA LYS A 81 10.15 -6.33 -13.34
C LYS A 81 10.00 -6.56 -14.84
N ASP A 82 8.93 -7.24 -15.28
CA ASP A 82 8.61 -7.48 -16.69
C ASP A 82 8.36 -6.17 -17.46
N LYS A 83 7.79 -5.16 -16.79
CA LYS A 83 7.66 -3.79 -17.31
C LYS A 83 8.92 -2.94 -17.14
N GLY A 84 10.03 -3.53 -16.72
CA GLY A 84 11.33 -2.87 -16.65
C GLY A 84 11.56 -2.04 -15.38
N ALA A 85 10.76 -2.20 -14.33
CA ALA A 85 11.01 -1.54 -13.05
C ALA A 85 12.34 -1.97 -12.40
N LEU A 86 12.92 -1.11 -11.57
CA LEU A 86 14.00 -1.44 -10.65
C LEU A 86 13.40 -1.60 -9.25
N ILE A 87 13.71 -2.70 -8.55
CA ILE A 87 13.29 -2.86 -7.16
C ILE A 87 14.34 -2.20 -6.27
N LEU A 88 13.94 -1.09 -5.63
CA LEU A 88 14.83 -0.25 -4.82
C LEU A 88 15.23 -0.94 -3.51
N GLY A 89 14.29 -1.62 -2.87
CA GLY A 89 14.50 -2.22 -1.56
C GLY A 89 13.20 -2.72 -0.93
N LYS A 90 13.33 -3.19 0.30
CA LYS A 90 12.22 -3.69 1.12
C LYS A 90 11.86 -2.67 2.21
N THR A 91 10.64 -2.15 2.17
CA THR A 91 10.20 -1.11 3.12
C THR A 91 9.77 -1.71 4.45
N ASN A 92 10.02 -0.97 5.52
CA ASN A 92 9.64 -1.30 6.87
C ASN A 92 8.10 -1.34 7.05
N LEU A 93 7.66 -2.04 8.10
CA LEU A 93 6.26 -2.32 8.41
C LEU A 93 6.10 -2.71 9.88
N ASP A 94 4.86 -2.70 10.36
CA ASP A 94 4.54 -3.44 11.60
C ASP A 94 4.77 -4.94 11.42
N GLU A 95 5.21 -5.61 12.48
CA GLU A 95 5.53 -7.05 12.46
C GLU A 95 4.33 -7.87 11.91
N PHE A 96 4.58 -8.67 10.87
CA PHE A 96 3.54 -9.43 10.14
C PHE A 96 2.34 -8.61 9.65
N ALA A 97 2.56 -7.33 9.36
CA ALA A 97 1.52 -6.37 8.99
C ALA A 97 0.49 -6.08 10.09
N PHE A 98 0.73 -6.51 11.34
CA PHE A 98 -0.17 -6.33 12.47
C PHE A 98 0.20 -5.10 13.31
N GLY A 99 -0.33 -3.95 12.89
CA GLY A 99 -0.19 -2.70 13.62
C GLY A 99 -0.69 -1.51 12.81
N SER A 100 -0.55 -0.33 13.37
CA SER A 100 -1.08 0.92 12.81
C SER A 100 -0.15 2.11 13.01
N SER A 101 1.14 1.86 13.29
CA SER A 101 2.14 2.90 13.53
C SER A 101 3.55 2.55 13.05
N THR A 102 3.81 1.31 12.65
CA THR A 102 5.15 0.78 12.31
C THR A 102 6.11 0.71 13.52
N GLU A 103 5.64 0.99 14.73
CA GLU A 103 6.45 0.91 15.95
C GLU A 103 6.76 -0.53 16.38
N THR A 104 5.93 -1.50 15.93
CA THR A 104 6.12 -2.92 16.29
C THR A 104 7.20 -3.61 15.48
N SER A 105 7.80 -2.94 14.49
CA SER A 105 8.87 -3.50 13.68
C SER A 105 10.05 -3.96 14.54
N PHE A 106 10.50 -5.19 14.35
CA PHE A 106 11.71 -5.70 14.97
C PHE A 106 12.96 -4.89 14.59
N PHE A 107 12.95 -4.23 13.42
CA PHE A 107 14.03 -3.40 12.90
C PHE A 107 13.93 -1.94 13.36
N GLY A 108 13.04 -1.65 14.31
CA GLY A 108 12.80 -0.32 14.86
C GLY A 108 11.75 0.48 14.08
N PRO A 109 11.22 1.55 14.71
CA PRO A 109 10.12 2.33 14.15
C PRO A 109 10.55 3.11 12.90
N THR A 110 9.63 3.27 11.95
CA THR A 110 9.72 4.30 10.90
C THR A 110 9.18 5.62 11.44
N LYS A 111 9.76 6.75 11.01
CA LYS A 111 9.32 8.10 11.36
C LYS A 111 8.55 8.76 10.21
N ASN A 112 7.64 9.67 10.54
CA ASN A 112 6.89 10.42 9.53
C ASN A 112 7.77 11.52 8.90
N PRO A 113 7.91 11.59 7.56
CA PRO A 113 8.72 12.64 6.91
C PRO A 113 8.25 14.07 7.14
N TRP A 114 6.98 14.28 7.50
CA TRP A 114 6.42 15.60 7.81
C TRP A 114 6.70 16.06 9.25
N ASP A 115 6.94 15.12 10.16
CA ASP A 115 7.26 15.36 11.57
C ASP A 115 7.93 14.11 12.15
N LEU A 116 9.25 14.18 12.38
CA LEU A 116 10.05 13.04 12.82
C LEU A 116 9.71 12.55 14.24
N GLU A 117 8.92 13.29 15.01
CA GLU A 117 8.43 12.85 16.32
C GLU A 117 7.09 12.10 16.21
N ARG A 118 6.55 11.92 14.99
CA ARG A 118 5.28 11.25 14.73
C ARG A 118 5.45 9.97 13.94
N VAL A 119 4.44 9.12 14.09
CA VAL A 119 4.32 7.86 13.36
C VAL A 119 3.88 8.09 11.92
N PRO A 120 4.34 7.27 10.96
CA PRO A 120 3.90 7.30 9.55
C PRO A 120 2.61 6.50 9.33
N GLY A 121 1.98 6.02 10.40
CA GLY A 121 0.89 5.05 10.33
C GLY A 121 1.41 3.62 10.15
N GLY A 122 0.50 2.67 9.92
CA GLY A 122 0.83 1.27 9.73
C GLY A 122 -0.29 0.44 9.09
N SER A 123 0.03 -0.75 8.58
CA SER A 123 1.34 -1.39 8.66
C SER A 123 2.26 -1.08 7.48
N SER A 124 1.83 -0.37 6.44
CA SER A 124 2.71 0.02 5.32
C SER A 124 3.40 1.38 5.55
N GLY A 125 3.77 1.70 6.80
CA GLY A 125 4.34 3.01 7.16
C GLY A 125 5.68 3.28 6.48
N GLY A 126 6.55 2.27 6.33
CA GLY A 126 7.78 2.41 5.55
C GLY A 126 7.53 2.72 4.08
N SER A 127 6.49 2.13 3.47
CA SER A 127 6.12 2.40 2.07
C SER A 127 5.65 3.84 1.87
N ALA A 128 4.80 4.35 2.78
CA ALA A 128 4.32 5.73 2.73
C ALA A 128 5.46 6.71 2.98
N ALA A 129 6.21 6.52 4.07
CA ALA A 129 7.34 7.38 4.41
C ALA A 129 8.39 7.47 3.27
N ALA A 130 8.71 6.35 2.62
CA ALA A 130 9.63 6.33 1.47
C ALA A 130 9.12 7.19 0.30
N VAL A 131 7.82 7.15 -0.01
CA VAL A 131 7.23 7.94 -1.11
C VAL A 131 7.21 9.42 -0.74
N SER A 132 6.71 9.78 0.45
CA SER A 132 6.59 11.18 0.87
C SER A 132 7.95 11.86 1.03
N ALA A 133 8.95 11.13 1.56
CA ALA A 133 10.33 11.60 1.66
C ALA A 133 11.06 11.66 0.30
N LYS A 134 10.41 11.23 -0.79
CA LYS A 134 10.98 11.16 -2.14
C LYS A 134 12.16 10.19 -2.26
N GLU A 135 12.22 9.21 -1.37
CA GLU A 135 13.15 8.09 -1.43
C GLU A 135 12.68 7.03 -2.42
N ALA A 136 11.40 7.00 -2.77
CA ALA A 136 10.88 6.21 -3.88
C ALA A 136 9.97 7.06 -4.79
N VAL A 137 9.92 6.70 -6.07
CA VAL A 137 8.93 7.28 -6.99
C VAL A 137 7.53 6.78 -6.63
N ALA A 138 7.45 5.48 -6.28
CA ALA A 138 6.25 4.83 -5.80
C ALA A 138 6.61 3.59 -4.98
N ALA A 139 5.64 3.07 -4.24
CA ALA A 139 5.79 1.85 -3.46
C ALA A 139 4.58 0.92 -3.59
N LEU A 140 4.79 -0.36 -3.30
CA LEU A 140 3.70 -1.30 -3.01
C LEU A 140 3.58 -1.54 -1.51
N GLY A 141 2.35 -1.49 -1.01
CA GLY A 141 1.98 -1.87 0.35
C GLY A 141 0.98 -3.03 0.38
N SER A 142 0.51 -3.38 1.56
CA SER A 142 -0.59 -4.33 1.77
C SER A 142 -1.60 -3.76 2.74
N ASP A 143 -2.90 -3.92 2.44
CA ASP A 143 -4.04 -3.41 3.21
C ASP A 143 -4.94 -4.59 3.60
N THR A 144 -5.10 -4.77 4.92
CA THR A 144 -6.05 -5.74 5.50
C THR A 144 -7.22 -5.01 6.14
N GLY A 145 -6.93 -3.98 6.94
CA GLY A 145 -7.92 -3.16 7.66
C GLY A 145 -7.75 -1.65 7.47
N GLY A 146 -6.95 -1.21 6.51
CA GLY A 146 -6.51 0.19 6.36
C GLY A 146 -5.01 0.34 6.15
N SER A 147 -4.27 -0.76 6.11
CA SER A 147 -2.81 -0.75 6.18
C SER A 147 -2.08 -0.14 4.98
N ILE A 148 -2.78 0.27 3.91
CA ILE A 148 -2.27 1.17 2.85
C ILE A 148 -2.84 2.58 3.04
N ARG A 149 -4.16 2.68 3.22
CA ARG A 149 -4.88 3.97 3.24
C ARG A 149 -4.54 4.84 4.46
N GLN A 150 -4.36 4.22 5.63
CA GLN A 150 -4.04 4.93 6.87
C GLN A 150 -2.61 5.50 6.85
N PRO A 151 -1.56 4.74 6.45
CA PRO A 151 -0.23 5.32 6.22
C PRO A 151 -0.22 6.43 5.17
N ALA A 152 -0.92 6.22 4.04
CA ALA A 152 -1.00 7.23 3.00
C ALA A 152 -1.64 8.54 3.50
N SER A 153 -2.69 8.45 4.33
CA SER A 153 -3.29 9.62 4.99
C SER A 153 -2.29 10.34 5.90
N PHE A 154 -1.53 9.59 6.72
CA PHE A 154 -0.58 10.17 7.67
C PHE A 154 0.62 10.82 7.00
N CYS A 155 1.04 10.31 5.84
CA CYS A 155 2.18 10.83 5.10
C CYS A 155 1.78 11.67 3.87
N GLY A 156 0.50 11.97 3.67
CA GLY A 156 0.06 12.83 2.57
C GLY A 156 0.27 12.24 1.16
N ASP A 157 0.19 10.91 1.04
CA ASP A 157 0.29 10.18 -0.22
C ASP A 157 -1.09 9.79 -0.76
N VAL A 158 -1.12 9.32 -2.01
CA VAL A 158 -2.24 8.56 -2.59
C VAL A 158 -2.02 7.07 -2.33
N GLY A 159 -2.86 6.48 -1.47
CA GLY A 159 -2.86 5.04 -1.17
C GLY A 159 -4.16 4.36 -1.63
N LEU A 160 -4.04 3.35 -2.48
CA LEU A 160 -5.19 2.64 -3.05
C LEU A 160 -5.22 1.19 -2.60
N LYS A 161 -6.30 0.79 -1.91
CA LYS A 161 -6.65 -0.63 -1.76
C LYS A 161 -7.57 -1.03 -2.91
N PRO A 162 -7.14 -1.86 -3.86
CA PRO A 162 -8.00 -2.27 -4.95
C PRO A 162 -9.13 -3.20 -4.47
N THR A 163 -10.08 -3.48 -5.36
CA THR A 163 -11.09 -4.51 -5.14
C THR A 163 -10.43 -5.84 -4.79
N TYR A 164 -10.99 -6.58 -3.84
CA TYR A 164 -10.48 -7.90 -3.48
C TYR A 164 -10.46 -8.81 -4.71
N GLY A 165 -9.37 -9.53 -4.91
CA GLY A 165 -9.15 -10.36 -6.09
C GLY A 165 -8.80 -9.60 -7.38
N ARG A 166 -8.65 -8.26 -7.37
CA ARG A 166 -8.14 -7.50 -8.53
C ARG A 166 -6.64 -7.71 -8.79
N VAL A 167 -5.88 -7.79 -7.70
CA VAL A 167 -4.43 -7.99 -7.68
C VAL A 167 -4.16 -9.34 -7.02
N SER A 168 -3.22 -10.11 -7.57
CA SER A 168 -2.82 -11.40 -7.02
C SER A 168 -2.20 -11.26 -5.63
N ARG A 169 -2.55 -12.18 -4.73
CA ARG A 169 -1.96 -12.33 -3.41
C ARG A 169 -0.81 -13.35 -3.39
N TYR A 170 -0.49 -13.99 -4.51
CA TYR A 170 0.63 -14.93 -4.56
C TYR A 170 1.96 -14.22 -4.26
N GLY A 171 2.63 -14.69 -3.20
CA GLY A 171 3.85 -14.08 -2.66
C GLY A 171 3.61 -12.92 -1.70
N LEU A 172 2.38 -12.65 -1.29
CA LEU A 172 2.10 -11.87 -0.08
C LEU A 172 2.16 -12.82 1.12
N VAL A 173 3.00 -12.51 2.12
CA VAL A 173 2.95 -13.22 3.41
C VAL A 173 1.64 -12.83 4.09
N ALA A 174 0.71 -13.78 4.11
CA ALA A 174 -0.68 -13.53 4.50
C ALA A 174 -0.81 -13.19 5.98
N PHE A 175 -1.69 -12.24 6.27
CA PHE A 175 -2.18 -11.96 7.62
C PHE A 175 -3.63 -12.44 7.76
N ALA A 176 -4.55 -11.92 6.96
CA ALA A 176 -5.93 -12.39 6.88
C ALA A 176 -6.35 -12.54 5.41
N SER A 177 -6.26 -13.77 4.89
CA SER A 177 -6.41 -14.08 3.46
C SER A 177 -7.71 -13.59 2.79
N SER A 178 -8.79 -13.42 3.55
CA SER A 178 -10.09 -12.92 3.07
C SER A 178 -10.15 -11.40 2.95
N LEU A 179 -9.14 -10.69 3.43
CA LEU A 179 -9.10 -9.23 3.56
C LEU A 179 -7.86 -8.63 2.90
N ASP A 180 -6.74 -9.33 2.99
CA ASP A 180 -5.45 -8.88 2.48
C ASP A 180 -5.52 -8.50 0.99
N GLN A 181 -4.98 -7.33 0.67
CA GLN A 181 -4.77 -6.95 -0.71
C GLN A 181 -3.54 -6.07 -0.89
N ILE A 182 -2.75 -6.35 -1.93
CA ILE A 182 -1.63 -5.50 -2.34
C ILE A 182 -2.17 -4.29 -3.09
N GLY A 183 -1.56 -3.12 -2.87
CA GLY A 183 -1.93 -1.89 -3.57
C GLY A 183 -0.82 -0.85 -3.61
N PRO A 184 -0.95 0.16 -4.49
CA PRO A 184 0.07 1.19 -4.68
C PRO A 184 -0.01 2.31 -3.63
N LEU A 185 1.15 2.86 -3.29
CA LEU A 185 1.34 4.16 -2.65
C LEU A 185 2.15 5.06 -3.57
N THR A 186 1.65 6.26 -3.84
CA THR A 186 2.17 7.18 -4.87
C THR A 186 1.92 8.63 -4.49
N LYS A 187 2.56 9.58 -5.18
CA LYS A 187 2.35 11.02 -4.92
C LYS A 187 1.12 11.60 -5.60
N ASN A 188 0.56 10.91 -6.58
CA ASN A 188 -0.57 11.40 -7.34
C ASN A 188 -1.45 10.24 -7.87
N VAL A 189 -2.69 10.58 -8.22
CA VAL A 189 -3.70 9.61 -8.66
C VAL A 189 -3.31 8.92 -9.96
N LYS A 190 -2.63 9.61 -10.88
CA LYS A 190 -2.23 9.06 -12.18
C LYS A 190 -1.22 7.92 -12.02
N ASP A 191 -0.22 8.11 -11.17
CA ASP A 191 0.77 7.08 -10.88
C ASP A 191 0.13 5.88 -10.17
N SER A 192 -0.85 6.13 -9.28
CA SER A 192 -1.62 5.07 -8.61
C SER A 192 -2.39 4.21 -9.62
N ALA A 193 -3.10 4.86 -10.55
CA ALA A 193 -3.83 4.19 -11.62
C ALA A 193 -2.91 3.37 -12.53
N PHE A 194 -1.77 3.96 -12.93
CA PHE A 194 -0.77 3.31 -13.77
C PHE A 194 -0.16 2.07 -13.08
N LEU A 195 0.23 2.17 -11.82
CA LEU A 195 0.75 1.02 -11.10
C LEU A 195 -0.31 -0.05 -10.88
N LEU A 196 -1.56 0.32 -10.60
CA LEU A 196 -2.64 -0.64 -10.48
C LEU A 196 -2.83 -1.41 -11.79
N GLU A 197 -2.77 -0.74 -12.94
CA GLU A 197 -2.89 -1.36 -14.27
C GLU A 197 -1.82 -2.43 -14.48
N ILE A 198 -0.57 -2.15 -14.08
CA ILE A 198 0.56 -3.07 -14.21
C ILE A 198 0.43 -4.28 -13.27
N ILE A 199 0.00 -4.08 -12.02
CA ILE A 199 -0.01 -5.16 -11.01
C ILE A 199 -1.32 -5.95 -11.00
N ALA A 200 -2.41 -5.44 -11.60
CA ALA A 200 -3.70 -6.09 -11.66
C ALA A 200 -3.75 -7.24 -12.68
N GLY A 201 -4.84 -8.02 -12.62
CA GLY A 201 -5.15 -9.07 -13.59
C GLY A 201 -4.95 -10.47 -13.07
N ILE A 202 -5.51 -11.44 -13.80
CA ILE A 202 -5.58 -12.86 -13.42
C ILE A 202 -4.21 -13.48 -13.16
N ASP A 203 -4.13 -14.33 -12.15
CA ASP A 203 -2.95 -15.10 -11.81
C ASP A 203 -3.35 -16.54 -11.50
N ASN A 204 -2.80 -17.50 -12.23
CA ASN A 204 -3.08 -18.92 -12.03
C ASN A 204 -2.54 -19.46 -10.69
N LYS A 205 -1.68 -18.71 -10.00
CA LYS A 205 -1.17 -19.06 -8.68
C LYS A 205 -2.05 -18.56 -7.53
N ASP A 206 -3.08 -17.77 -7.82
CA ASP A 206 -4.03 -17.26 -6.83
C ASP A 206 -5.48 -17.60 -7.25
N SER A 207 -6.02 -18.67 -6.67
CA SER A 207 -7.40 -19.12 -6.90
C SER A 207 -8.50 -18.11 -6.51
N THR A 208 -8.15 -17.03 -5.79
CA THR A 208 -9.08 -15.96 -5.39
C THR A 208 -9.01 -14.73 -6.30
N ASN A 209 -8.07 -14.71 -7.24
CA ASN A 209 -7.95 -13.64 -8.22
C ASN A 209 -9.15 -13.73 -9.19
N VAL A 210 -9.87 -12.61 -9.32
CA VAL A 210 -11.05 -12.53 -10.17
C VAL A 210 -10.61 -12.29 -11.62
N ASP A 211 -11.14 -13.09 -12.53
CA ASP A 211 -11.00 -12.88 -13.97
C ASP A 211 -11.92 -11.73 -14.42
N TYR A 212 -11.40 -10.51 -14.30
CA TYR A 212 -12.06 -9.30 -14.76
C TYR A 212 -11.06 -8.50 -15.61
N PRO A 213 -11.47 -7.99 -16.79
CA PRO A 213 -10.58 -7.24 -17.66
C PRO A 213 -9.85 -6.09 -16.94
N ILE A 214 -8.59 -5.88 -17.30
CA ILE A 214 -7.88 -4.68 -16.88
C ILE A 214 -8.28 -3.59 -17.87
N GLU A 215 -9.02 -2.59 -17.39
CA GLU A 215 -9.30 -1.39 -18.18
C GLU A 215 -8.05 -0.53 -18.26
N ASN A 216 -7.96 0.35 -19.26
CA ASN A 216 -6.93 1.38 -19.29
C ASN A 216 -7.26 2.45 -18.23
N TYR A 217 -6.77 2.25 -17.01
CA TYR A 217 -7.14 3.08 -15.87
C TYR A 217 -6.63 4.50 -16.06
N VAL A 218 -5.46 4.67 -16.70
CA VAL A 218 -4.86 5.99 -16.95
C VAL A 218 -5.66 6.78 -17.98
N GLU A 219 -6.05 6.16 -19.10
CA GLU A 219 -6.89 6.81 -20.12
C GLU A 219 -8.30 7.10 -19.61
N ASN A 220 -8.82 6.26 -18.71
CA ASN A 220 -10.14 6.43 -18.11
C ASN A 220 -10.18 7.46 -16.98
N LEU A 221 -9.06 8.09 -16.61
CA LEU A 221 -9.07 9.21 -15.64
C LEU A 221 -9.85 10.39 -16.22
N ARG A 222 -10.88 10.81 -15.48
CA ARG A 222 -11.77 11.91 -15.88
C ARG A 222 -11.49 13.15 -15.03
N SER A 223 -11.35 14.29 -15.69
CA SER A 223 -11.33 15.60 -15.03
C SER A 223 -12.74 16.14 -14.77
N ASP A 224 -13.71 15.78 -15.61
CA ASP A 224 -15.12 16.13 -15.41
C ASP A 224 -15.84 15.04 -14.60
N ILE A 225 -16.34 15.45 -13.44
CA ILE A 225 -17.07 14.62 -12.48
C ILE A 225 -18.51 15.12 -12.27
N LYS A 226 -18.97 16.05 -13.11
CA LYS A 226 -20.31 16.62 -13.00
C LYS A 226 -21.39 15.54 -13.10
N GLY A 227 -22.36 15.61 -12.19
CA GLY A 227 -23.48 14.67 -12.11
C GLY A 227 -23.17 13.38 -11.36
N LEU A 228 -21.94 13.17 -10.87
CA LEU A 228 -21.65 12.05 -9.97
C LEU A 228 -22.38 12.23 -8.63
N LYS A 229 -22.98 11.14 -8.15
CA LYS A 229 -23.65 11.09 -6.85
C LYS A 229 -22.68 10.58 -5.79
N ILE A 230 -22.42 11.41 -4.78
CA ILE A 230 -21.48 11.09 -3.70
C ILE A 230 -22.27 10.92 -2.40
N GLY A 231 -22.39 9.67 -1.96
CA GLY A 231 -22.99 9.32 -0.68
C GLY A 231 -22.00 9.50 0.47
N TYR A 232 -22.40 10.16 1.56
CA TYR A 232 -21.61 10.21 2.80
C TYR A 232 -22.44 9.89 4.04
N ASP A 233 -21.84 9.17 4.99
CA ASP A 233 -22.41 8.88 6.30
C ASP A 233 -21.66 9.69 7.36
N GLU A 234 -22.35 10.66 7.95
CA GLU A 234 -21.80 11.55 8.98
C GLU A 234 -21.44 10.78 10.25
N ASN A 235 -22.04 9.62 10.52
CA ASN A 235 -21.71 8.80 11.68
C ASN A 235 -20.27 8.28 11.64
N LEU A 236 -19.67 8.12 10.45
CA LEU A 236 -18.25 7.76 10.32
C LEU A 236 -17.31 8.82 10.89
N LEU A 237 -17.81 10.05 11.08
CA LEU A 237 -17.04 11.17 11.62
C LEU A 237 -17.27 11.36 13.12
N LYS A 238 -18.17 10.60 13.77
CA LYS A 238 -18.60 10.87 15.17
C LYS A 238 -17.42 11.07 16.13
N ASP A 239 -16.42 10.20 16.02
CA ASP A 239 -15.21 10.17 16.87
C ASP A 239 -14.02 10.95 16.28
N ALA A 240 -14.18 11.57 15.10
CA ALA A 240 -13.12 12.33 14.46
C ALA A 240 -12.88 13.68 15.16
N GLN A 241 -11.63 14.13 15.15
CA GLN A 241 -11.26 15.47 15.59
C GLN A 241 -11.94 16.54 14.73
N GLU A 242 -12.18 17.71 15.32
CA GLU A 242 -12.92 18.79 14.66
C GLU A 242 -12.23 19.28 13.37
N GLU A 243 -10.90 19.34 13.36
CA GLU A 243 -10.14 19.70 12.16
C GLU A 243 -10.36 18.70 11.01
N ILE A 244 -10.42 17.40 11.31
CA ILE A 244 -10.69 16.36 10.32
C ILE A 244 -12.12 16.46 9.79
N LYS A 245 -13.09 16.71 10.67
CA LYS A 245 -14.49 16.96 10.29
C LYS A 245 -14.59 18.15 9.34
N ASN A 246 -13.96 19.26 9.69
CA ASN A 246 -13.95 20.47 8.87
C ASN A 246 -13.33 20.23 7.50
N ASN A 247 -12.17 19.56 7.44
CA ASN A 247 -11.52 19.22 6.17
C ASN A 247 -12.40 18.30 5.31
N PHE A 248 -13.10 17.34 5.91
CA PHE A 248 -14.04 16.48 5.20
C PHE A 248 -15.21 17.27 4.59
N PHE A 249 -15.85 18.16 5.35
CA PHE A 249 -16.95 18.97 4.85
C PHE A 249 -16.50 20.01 3.81
N GLU A 250 -15.30 20.57 3.92
CA GLU A 250 -14.72 21.42 2.88
C GLU A 250 -14.46 20.64 1.58
N MET A 251 -14.02 19.39 1.68
CA MET A 251 -13.89 18.49 0.51
C MET A 251 -15.25 18.24 -0.15
N LEU A 252 -16.32 18.02 0.60
CA LEU A 252 -17.67 17.89 0.03
C LEU A 252 -18.12 19.16 -0.71
N LYS A 253 -17.82 20.35 -0.17
CA LYS A 253 -18.09 21.63 -0.85
C LYS A 253 -17.28 21.77 -2.15
N ILE A 254 -16.03 21.29 -2.18
CA ILE A 254 -15.24 21.25 -3.40
C ILE A 254 -15.92 20.35 -4.45
N LEU A 255 -16.33 19.14 -4.07
CA LEU A 255 -17.02 18.21 -4.97
C LEU A 255 -18.35 18.79 -5.50
N GLU A 256 -19.14 19.43 -4.65
CA GLU A 256 -20.37 20.12 -5.06
C GLU A 256 -20.09 21.23 -6.08
N ARG A 257 -19.05 22.06 -5.85
CA ARG A 257 -18.62 23.09 -6.83
C ARG A 257 -18.13 22.51 -8.14
N LEU A 258 -17.60 21.28 -8.14
CA LEU A 258 -17.23 20.53 -9.35
C LEU A 258 -18.44 19.88 -10.03
N GLY A 259 -19.65 20.03 -9.48
CA GLY A 259 -20.90 19.59 -10.08
C GLY A 259 -21.38 18.22 -9.61
N CYS A 260 -20.82 17.67 -8.54
CA CYS A 260 -21.32 16.43 -7.92
C CYS A 260 -22.60 16.68 -7.11
N GLU A 261 -23.48 15.68 -7.03
CA GLU A 261 -24.63 15.63 -6.14
C GLU A 261 -24.22 15.00 -4.81
N ILE A 262 -24.22 15.77 -3.72
CA ILE A 262 -23.84 15.29 -2.38
C ILE A 262 -25.09 14.75 -1.66
N ILE A 263 -25.05 13.47 -1.28
CA ILE A 263 -26.18 12.76 -0.69
C ILE A 263 -25.78 12.27 0.71
N LYS A 264 -26.46 12.77 1.74
CA LYS A 264 -26.32 12.21 3.08
C LYS A 264 -27.05 10.87 3.16
N ILE A 265 -26.35 9.83 3.59
CA ILE A 265 -26.89 8.48 3.83
C ILE A 265 -26.81 8.12 5.31
N THR A 266 -27.60 7.14 5.76
CA THR A 266 -27.75 6.78 7.19
C THR A 266 -27.46 5.32 7.52
N GLU A 267 -26.88 4.55 6.58
CA GLU A 267 -26.94 3.09 6.63
C GLU A 267 -25.62 2.36 6.28
N LEU A 268 -24.46 2.88 6.68
CA LEU A 268 -23.28 2.01 6.78
C LEU A 268 -23.33 1.28 8.12
N LYS A 269 -23.78 0.02 8.11
CA LYS A 269 -23.93 -0.81 9.32
C LYS A 269 -22.63 -0.82 10.15
N ASP A 270 -22.69 -0.23 11.35
CA ASP A 270 -21.58 0.03 12.29
C ASP A 270 -20.97 -1.25 12.95
N GLY A 271 -21.10 -2.41 12.32
CA GLY A 271 -20.60 -3.70 12.83
C GLY A 271 -19.20 -4.08 12.34
N THR A 272 -18.64 -3.36 11.37
CA THR A 272 -17.47 -3.81 10.60
C THR A 272 -16.21 -3.94 11.45
N LEU A 273 -15.98 -3.09 12.46
CA LEU A 273 -14.77 -3.16 13.27
C LEU A 273 -14.73 -4.44 14.14
N THR A 274 -15.84 -4.77 14.82
CA THR A 274 -15.94 -5.98 15.65
C THR A 274 -15.86 -7.25 14.81
N TYR A 275 -16.51 -7.28 13.63
CA TYR A 275 -16.37 -8.39 12.69
C TYR A 275 -14.95 -8.48 12.12
N HIS A 276 -14.32 -7.34 11.83
CA HIS A 276 -12.95 -7.29 11.33
C HIS A 276 -11.99 -7.93 12.31
N TYR A 277 -11.94 -7.50 13.58
CA TYR A 277 -11.07 -8.10 14.58
C TYR A 277 -11.39 -9.56 14.89
N ARG A 278 -12.65 -9.99 14.77
CA ARG A 278 -13.02 -11.42 14.90
C ARG A 278 -12.63 -12.26 13.69
N ALA A 279 -12.51 -11.66 12.51
CA ALA A 279 -12.11 -12.33 11.28
C ALA A 279 -10.57 -12.43 11.14
N LEU A 280 -9.81 -11.61 11.89
CA LEU A 280 -8.36 -11.73 11.98
C LEU A 280 -7.99 -13.00 12.77
N PRO A 281 -6.88 -13.69 12.42
CA PRO A 281 -6.39 -14.78 13.25
C PRO A 281 -6.01 -14.22 14.62
N VAL A 282 -6.84 -14.48 15.63
CA VAL A 282 -6.57 -14.10 17.02
C VAL A 282 -5.35 -14.90 17.48
N PRO A 283 -4.21 -14.27 17.82
CA PRO A 283 -3.14 -14.98 18.47
C PRO A 283 -3.73 -15.58 19.74
N LYS A 284 -3.55 -16.89 19.97
CA LYS A 284 -3.76 -17.46 21.31
C LYS A 284 -2.72 -16.83 22.24
N LEU A 285 -3.00 -15.63 22.73
CA LEU A 285 -2.32 -15.06 23.88
C LEU A 285 -2.51 -16.10 24.99
N LYS A 286 -1.40 -16.68 25.46
CA LYS A 286 -1.42 -17.56 26.64
C LYS A 286 -2.08 -16.78 27.77
N ASN A 287 -3.25 -17.26 28.19
CA ASN A 287 -3.99 -17.00 29.42
C ASN A 287 -3.58 -15.73 30.22
N ASN A 288 -4.46 -14.72 30.26
CA ASN A 288 -4.85 -13.96 31.48
C ASN A 288 -5.69 -12.71 31.16
N TYR A 289 -6.77 -12.82 30.39
CA TYR A 289 -7.82 -11.80 30.41
C TYR A 289 -9.19 -12.47 30.52
N GLU A 290 -9.90 -12.11 31.57
CA GLU A 290 -11.26 -12.54 31.86
C GLU A 290 -12.17 -12.30 30.65
N ALA A 291 -13.09 -13.24 30.45
CA ALA A 291 -14.04 -13.24 29.36
C ALA A 291 -14.72 -11.87 29.22
N LEU A 292 -14.65 -11.28 28.02
CA LEU A 292 -15.53 -10.18 27.64
C LEU A 292 -16.98 -10.61 27.94
N PRO A 293 -17.80 -9.72 28.55
CA PRO A 293 -19.15 -10.07 28.94
C PRO A 293 -19.95 -10.46 27.70
N LYS A 294 -20.69 -11.58 27.81
CA LYS A 294 -21.71 -11.95 26.84
C LYS A 294 -22.75 -10.84 26.81
N ILE A 295 -22.95 -10.23 25.65
CA ILE A 295 -24.08 -9.34 25.38
C ILE A 295 -25.21 -10.25 24.90
N GLU A 296 -26.36 -10.18 25.58
CA GLU A 296 -27.63 -10.82 25.21
C GLU A 296 -28.18 -10.27 23.88
#